data_AF-A0A7S3RXY2-F1
#
_entry.id   AF-A0A7S3RXY2-F1
#
_cell.length_a   1.000
_cell.length_b   1.000
_cell.length_c   1.000
_cell.angle_alpha   90.00
_cell.angle_beta   90.00
_cell.angle_gamma   90.00
#
_symmetry.space_group_name_H-M   'P 1'
#
loop_
_entity.id
_entity.type
_entity.pdbx_description
1 polymer ?
#
loop_
_entity_poly.entity_id
_entity_poly.type
_entity_poly.pdbx_seq_one_letter_code
_entity_poly.pdbx_strand_id
1 'polypeptide(L)'
;HGGAVSVKCRLAARASLLAGGRVPETAFEELAEYVDQISHTGAVSHVVVHARAAILGGLSPSKNRQVPPLRPDLVLRLAEVFPGLRITLNGGLSASDLQDAAATRLDGLMCGRTVLRRPLDLARHSRQVAAAQHADEAAGEA
;
A
#
# COMPACT_ATOMS: atom_id res chain seq x y z
N HIS A 1 12.18 -3.70 -26.16
CA HIS A 1 11.03 -3.52 -25.25
C HIS A 1 11.46 -2.65 -24.09
N GLY A 2 10.76 -1.54 -23.81
CA GLY A 2 11.02 -0.74 -22.62
C GLY A 2 10.62 -1.53 -21.37
N GLY A 3 11.42 -1.47 -20.31
CA GLY A 3 11.13 -2.18 -19.05
C GLY A 3 9.87 -1.63 -18.36
N ALA A 4 9.24 -2.47 -17.53
CA ALA A 4 8.07 -2.08 -16.76
C ALA A 4 8.41 -0.96 -15.75
N VAL A 5 7.70 0.17 -15.83
CA VAL A 5 7.87 1.29 -14.88
C VAL A 5 6.91 1.10 -13.69
N SER A 6 7.45 1.27 -12.49
CA SER A 6 6.67 1.34 -11.25
C SER A 6 6.76 2.74 -10.65
N VAL A 7 5.65 3.25 -10.11
CA VAL A 7 5.60 4.55 -9.42
C VAL A 7 5.29 4.32 -7.95
N LYS A 8 5.95 5.06 -7.06
CA LYS A 8 5.63 5.07 -5.62
C LYS A 8 5.22 6.47 -5.18
N CYS A 9 3.99 6.61 -4.69
CA CYS A 9 3.41 7.89 -4.30
C CYS A 9 2.84 7.87 -2.87
N ARG A 10 2.23 8.99 -2.48
CA ARG A 10 1.44 9.18 -1.25
C ARG A 10 -0.01 9.40 -1.65
N LEU A 11 -0.93 9.29 -0.71
CA LEU A 11 -2.35 9.59 -0.96
C LEU A 11 -2.59 11.01 -1.50
N ALA A 12 -1.82 11.96 -0.99
CA ALA A 12 -1.95 13.37 -1.34
C ALA A 12 -0.68 14.13 -0.92
N ALA A 13 -0.47 15.30 -1.50
CA ALA A 13 0.44 16.31 -0.99
C ALA A 13 -0.37 17.55 -0.56
N ARG A 14 -0.11 18.06 0.64
CA ARG A 14 -0.82 19.20 1.22
C ARG A 14 0.16 20.17 1.87
N ALA A 15 -0.16 21.46 1.85
CA ALA A 15 0.65 22.48 2.50
C ALA A 15 0.63 22.34 4.04
N SER A 16 -0.54 22.03 4.62
CA SER A 16 -0.73 21.88 6.07
C SER A 16 -1.66 20.70 6.39
N LEU A 17 -1.70 20.31 7.67
CA LEU A 17 -2.72 19.39 8.17
C LEU A 17 -4.09 20.09 8.14
N LEU A 18 -5.12 19.36 7.72
CA LEU A 18 -6.49 19.81 7.92
C LEU A 18 -6.83 19.85 9.42
N ALA A 19 -7.83 20.65 9.78
CA ALA A 19 -8.36 20.68 11.14
C ALA A 19 -8.73 19.27 11.61
N GLY A 20 -8.19 18.87 12.76
CA GLY A 20 -8.36 17.52 13.32
C GLY A 20 -7.48 16.43 12.68
N GLY A 21 -6.47 16.79 11.88
CA GLY A 21 -5.51 15.85 11.31
C GLY A 21 -6.08 14.89 10.27
N ARG A 22 -7.28 15.19 9.74
CA ARG A 22 -7.99 14.32 8.80
C ARG A 22 -7.41 14.42 7.39
N VAL A 23 -7.52 13.31 6.65
CA VAL A 23 -7.35 13.29 5.20
C VAL A 23 -8.75 13.48 4.61
N PRO A 24 -8.97 14.49 3.73
CA PRO A 24 -10.29 14.73 3.16
C PRO A 24 -10.65 13.59 2.19
N GLU A 25 -11.94 13.34 1.99
CA GLU A 25 -12.36 12.34 1.00
C GLU A 25 -11.87 12.70 -0.40
N THR A 26 -11.80 14.00 -0.74
CA THR A 26 -11.21 14.50 -2.01
C THR A 26 -9.81 13.97 -2.31
N ALA A 27 -9.07 13.51 -1.30
CA ALA A 27 -7.77 12.88 -1.52
C ALA A 27 -7.87 11.58 -2.35
N PHE A 28 -9.01 10.88 -2.29
CA PHE A 28 -9.23 9.72 -3.13
C PHE A 28 -9.43 10.13 -4.59
N GLU A 29 -10.30 11.10 -4.87
CA GLU A 29 -10.56 11.56 -6.24
C GLU A 29 -9.28 12.10 -6.88
N GLU A 30 -8.51 12.92 -6.16
CA GLU A 30 -7.22 13.43 -6.65
C GLU A 30 -6.19 12.31 -6.91
N LEU A 31 -6.15 11.29 -6.04
CA LEU A 31 -5.28 10.13 -6.24
C LEU A 31 -5.72 9.32 -7.46
N ALA A 32 -7.01 9.08 -7.62
CA ALA A 32 -7.57 8.34 -8.74
C ALA A 32 -7.30 9.08 -10.07
N GLU A 33 -7.53 10.39 -10.13
CA GLU A 33 -7.19 11.22 -11.30
C GLU A 33 -5.70 11.15 -11.64
N TYR A 34 -4.83 11.23 -10.63
CA TYR A 34 -3.39 11.10 -10.83
C TYR A 34 -3.01 9.71 -11.38
N VAL A 35 -3.54 8.64 -10.79
CA VAL A 35 -3.27 7.25 -11.22
C VAL A 35 -3.79 7.01 -12.63
N ASP A 36 -4.97 7.53 -12.94
CA ASP A 36 -5.55 7.49 -14.27
C ASP A 36 -4.61 8.14 -15.30
N GLN A 37 -4.15 9.37 -15.05
CA GLN A 37 -3.24 10.09 -15.94
C GLN A 37 -1.92 9.34 -16.20
N ILE A 38 -1.28 8.80 -15.15
CA ILE A 38 0.01 8.12 -15.32
C ILE A 38 -0.16 6.74 -15.99
N SER A 39 -1.30 6.08 -15.80
CA SER A 39 -1.57 4.76 -16.40
C SER A 39 -1.79 4.86 -17.92
N HIS A 40 -2.39 5.95 -18.40
CA HIS A 40 -2.59 6.24 -19.82
C HIS A 40 -1.30 6.43 -20.63
N THR A 41 -0.15 6.63 -19.97
CA THR A 41 1.15 6.70 -20.66
C THR A 41 1.57 5.35 -21.27
N GLY A 42 0.96 4.24 -20.84
CA GLY A 42 1.30 2.88 -21.27
C GLY A 42 2.62 2.34 -20.70
N ALA A 43 3.43 3.17 -20.03
CA ALA A 43 4.70 2.76 -19.43
C ALA A 43 4.55 2.28 -17.98
N VAL A 44 3.60 2.86 -17.25
CA VAL A 44 3.36 2.54 -15.83
C VAL A 44 2.43 1.35 -15.72
N SER A 45 2.93 0.26 -15.14
CA SER A 45 2.16 -0.99 -14.93
C SER A 45 1.99 -1.34 -13.45
N HIS A 46 2.49 -0.49 -12.55
CA HIS A 46 2.48 -0.73 -11.12
C HIS A 46 2.57 0.55 -10.31
N VAL A 47 1.67 0.71 -9.34
CA VAL A 47 1.65 1.85 -8.42
C VAL A 47 1.70 1.35 -6.98
N VAL A 48 2.67 1.87 -6.24
CA VAL A 48 2.84 1.64 -4.80
C VAL A 48 2.36 2.88 -4.05
N VAL A 49 1.30 2.76 -3.26
CA VAL A 49 0.71 3.89 -2.55
C VAL A 49 1.08 3.83 -1.07
N HIS A 50 1.83 4.82 -0.58
CA HIS A 50 1.94 5.03 0.86
C HIS A 50 0.62 5.62 1.38
N ALA A 51 -0.08 4.89 2.25
CA ALA A 51 -1.43 5.20 2.76
C ALA A 51 -1.48 6.40 3.73
N ARG A 52 -0.54 7.35 3.63
CA ARG A 52 -0.56 8.63 4.37
C ARG A 52 -0.43 9.75 3.37
N ALA A 53 -1.10 10.88 3.64
CA ALA A 53 -0.77 12.13 2.97
C ALA A 53 0.67 12.58 3.33
N ALA A 54 1.24 13.42 2.48
CA ALA A 54 2.46 14.18 2.75
C ALA A 54 2.09 15.63 3.07
N ILE A 55 2.56 16.14 4.20
CA ILE A 55 2.40 17.52 4.63
C ILE A 55 3.73 18.24 4.38
N LEU A 56 3.75 19.14 3.40
CA LEU A 56 4.95 19.80 2.92
C LEU A 56 5.37 20.98 3.82
N GLY A 57 4.42 21.59 4.54
CA GLY A 57 4.69 22.66 5.50
C GLY A 57 4.67 22.18 6.95
N GLY A 58 5.76 22.40 7.68
CA GLY A 58 5.82 22.26 9.14
C GLY A 58 6.08 20.86 9.69
N LEU A 59 6.10 19.80 8.87
CA LEU A 59 6.46 18.44 9.31
C LEU A 59 7.78 17.96 8.71
N SER A 60 8.70 17.50 9.57
CA SER A 60 9.91 16.80 9.12
C SER A 60 9.57 15.48 8.40
N PRO A 61 10.49 14.89 7.61
CA PRO A 61 10.26 13.60 6.97
C PRO A 61 9.88 12.48 7.93
N SER A 62 10.42 12.50 9.16
CA SER A 62 10.06 11.56 10.21
C SER A 62 8.64 11.79 10.73
N LYS A 63 8.27 13.05 11.02
CA LYS A 63 6.91 13.41 11.43
C LYS A 63 5.88 13.08 10.34
N ASN A 64 6.23 13.27 9.07
CA ASN A 64 5.41 12.89 7.92
C ASN A 64 5.11 11.38 7.83
N ARG A 65 5.86 10.51 8.52
CA ARG A 65 5.59 9.06 8.58
C ARG A 65 4.81 8.63 9.83
N GLN A 66 4.50 9.57 10.72
CA GLN A 66 3.93 9.31 12.04
C GLN A 66 2.66 10.12 12.33
N VAL A 67 2.59 11.36 11.84
CA VAL A 67 1.51 12.30 12.19
C VAL A 67 0.26 12.15 11.30
N PRO A 68 0.31 12.25 9.95
CA PRO A 68 -0.92 12.17 9.15
C PRO A 68 -1.49 10.75 9.20
N PRO A 69 -2.77 10.52 9.51
CA PRO A 69 -3.31 9.18 9.74
C PRO A 69 -3.15 8.27 8.52
N LEU A 70 -3.13 6.96 8.78
CA LEU A 70 -3.18 5.96 7.72
C LEU A 70 -4.61 5.85 7.19
N ARG A 71 -4.75 5.71 5.87
CA ARG A 71 -6.00 5.44 5.16
C ARG A 71 -5.82 4.29 4.16
N PRO A 72 -5.60 3.04 4.64
CA PRO A 72 -5.44 1.88 3.78
C PRO A 72 -6.71 1.57 2.98
N ASP A 73 -7.88 1.94 3.51
CA ASP A 73 -9.19 1.87 2.86
C ASP A 73 -9.19 2.55 1.48
N LEU A 74 -8.54 3.71 1.35
CA LEU A 74 -8.46 4.42 0.07
C LEU A 74 -7.60 3.68 -0.96
N VAL A 75 -6.59 2.93 -0.52
CA VAL A 75 -5.73 2.13 -1.41
C VAL A 75 -6.43 0.85 -1.85
N LEU A 76 -7.21 0.24 -0.96
CA LEU A 76 -8.08 -0.89 -1.29
C LEU A 76 -9.11 -0.49 -2.35
N ARG A 77 -9.81 0.64 -2.14
CA ARG A 77 -10.73 1.21 -3.12
C ARG A 77 -10.05 1.51 -4.46
N LEU A 78 -8.79 1.98 -4.44
CA LEU A 78 -8.03 2.23 -5.67
C LEU A 78 -7.78 0.94 -6.45
N ALA A 79 -7.44 -0.16 -5.78
CA ALA A 79 -7.24 -1.46 -6.41
C ALA A 79 -8.53 -2.02 -7.05
N GLU A 80 -9.69 -1.69 -6.48
CA GLU A 80 -11.00 -2.03 -7.06
C GLU A 80 -11.31 -1.21 -8.32
N VAL A 81 -10.97 0.09 -8.33
CA VAL A 81 -11.24 1.00 -9.45
C VAL A 81 -10.33 0.73 -10.66
N PHE A 82 -9.09 0.28 -10.44
CA PHE A 82 -8.10 0.05 -11.50
C PHE A 82 -7.68 -1.43 -11.60
N PRO A 83 -8.57 -2.37 -11.96
CA PRO A 83 -8.28 -3.81 -11.93
C PRO A 83 -7.21 -4.27 -12.94
N GLY A 84 -6.86 -3.43 -13.92
CA GLY A 84 -5.80 -3.70 -14.90
C GLY A 84 -4.43 -3.14 -14.51
N LEU A 85 -4.33 -2.42 -13.40
CA LEU A 85 -3.09 -1.80 -12.92
C LEU A 85 -2.69 -2.45 -11.60
N ARG A 86 -1.42 -2.85 -11.47
CA ARG A 86 -0.97 -3.44 -10.21
C ARG A 86 -0.94 -2.38 -9.12
N ILE A 87 -1.61 -2.63 -7.99
CA ILE A 87 -1.65 -1.73 -6.84
C ILE A 87 -1.03 -2.40 -5.62
N THR A 88 0.00 -1.78 -5.05
CA THR A 88 0.66 -2.23 -3.81
C THR A 88 0.40 -1.23 -2.69
N LEU A 89 -0.08 -1.72 -1.55
CA LEU A 89 -0.24 -0.91 -0.33
C LEU A 89 1.09 -0.77 0.42
N ASN A 90 1.40 0.45 0.85
CA ASN A 90 2.55 0.77 1.69
C ASN A 90 2.14 1.59 2.92
N GLY A 91 2.82 1.34 4.05
CA GLY A 91 2.78 2.20 5.23
C GLY A 91 1.95 1.62 6.37
N GLY A 92 2.56 1.55 7.55
CA GLY A 92 1.89 1.09 8.78
C GLY A 92 1.75 -0.42 8.93
N LEU A 93 2.20 -1.19 7.94
CA LEU A 93 1.95 -2.63 7.89
C LEU A 93 2.61 -3.41 9.04
N SER A 94 1.79 -4.24 9.68
CA SER A 94 2.17 -5.19 10.72
C SER A 94 2.38 -6.60 10.13
N ALA A 95 2.73 -7.56 10.99
CA ALA A 95 2.86 -8.95 10.57
C ALA A 95 1.51 -9.63 10.31
N SER A 96 0.43 -9.20 10.97
CA SER A 96 -0.92 -9.74 10.73
C SER A 96 -1.48 -9.27 9.41
N ASP A 97 -1.19 -8.03 9.00
CA ASP A 97 -1.68 -7.45 7.74
C ASP A 97 -1.21 -8.25 6.52
N LEU A 98 -0.08 -8.97 6.64
CA LEU A 98 0.43 -9.87 5.60
C LEU A 98 -0.48 -11.10 5.38
N GLN A 99 -1.19 -11.56 6.41
CA GLN A 99 -2.13 -12.69 6.30
C GLN A 99 -3.40 -12.26 5.56
N ASP A 100 -3.91 -11.08 5.88
CA ASP A 100 -5.19 -10.59 5.35
C ASP A 100 -5.08 -10.07 3.91
N ALA A 101 -3.86 -9.75 3.45
CA ALA A 101 -3.63 -9.20 2.12
C ALA A 101 -4.17 -10.10 0.99
N ALA A 102 -4.09 -11.41 1.16
CA ALA A 102 -4.55 -12.40 0.18
C ALA A 102 -6.07 -12.34 -0.07
N ALA A 103 -6.85 -11.81 0.88
CA ALA A 103 -8.29 -11.63 0.76
C ALA A 103 -8.69 -10.31 0.07
N THR A 104 -7.73 -9.52 -0.40
CA THR A 104 -7.97 -8.20 -1.00
C THR A 104 -7.66 -8.19 -2.50
N ARG A 105 -8.09 -7.13 -3.19
CA ARG A 105 -7.72 -6.85 -4.60
C ARG A 105 -6.30 -6.33 -4.79
N LEU A 106 -5.50 -6.18 -3.73
CA LEU A 106 -4.14 -5.68 -3.84
C LEU A 106 -3.22 -6.71 -4.49
N ASP A 107 -2.32 -6.23 -5.35
CA ASP A 107 -1.26 -7.05 -5.95
C ASP A 107 -0.07 -7.24 -5.02
N GLY A 108 0.02 -6.45 -3.94
CA GLY A 108 1.09 -6.61 -2.98
C GLY A 108 1.06 -5.67 -1.79
N LEU A 109 1.97 -5.97 -0.86
CA LEU A 109 2.27 -5.16 0.31
C LEU A 109 3.75 -4.79 0.32
N MET A 110 4.06 -3.49 0.45
CA MET A 110 5.43 -3.02 0.61
C MET A 110 5.73 -2.73 2.08
N CYS A 111 6.55 -3.58 2.71
CA CYS A 111 6.97 -3.43 4.10
C CYS A 111 8.31 -2.70 4.23
N GLY A 112 8.34 -1.61 5.00
CA GLY A 112 9.56 -0.82 5.25
C GLY A 112 10.11 -1.01 6.66
N ARG A 113 9.70 -0.12 7.58
CA ARG A 113 10.21 -0.08 8.97
C ARG A 113 10.06 -1.39 9.74
N THR A 114 9.01 -2.17 9.47
CA THR A 114 8.78 -3.47 10.11
C THR A 114 9.93 -4.43 9.79
N VAL A 115 10.31 -4.53 8.52
CA VAL A 115 11.46 -5.36 8.07
C VAL A 115 12.77 -4.81 8.62
N LEU A 116 12.96 -3.48 8.64
CA LEU A 116 14.18 -2.89 9.21
C LEU A 116 14.35 -3.22 10.70
N ARG A 117 13.26 -3.22 11.47
CA ARG A 117 13.30 -3.48 12.92
C ARG A 117 13.36 -4.97 13.24
N ARG A 118 12.70 -5.80 12.44
CA ARG A 118 12.52 -7.24 12.69
C ARG A 118 12.70 -8.01 11.38
N PRO A 119 13.93 -8.07 10.82
CA PRO A 119 14.17 -8.60 9.48
C PRO A 119 13.77 -10.07 9.30
N LEU A 120 13.81 -10.85 10.38
CA LEU A 120 13.46 -12.26 10.36
C LEU A 120 11.95 -12.54 10.48
N ASP A 121 11.14 -11.54 10.85
CA ASP A 121 9.70 -11.74 11.03
C ASP A 121 9.03 -12.10 9.71
N LEU A 122 9.46 -11.48 8.60
CA LEU A 122 8.95 -11.81 7.27
C LEU A 122 9.32 -13.25 6.88
N ALA A 123 10.56 -13.69 7.13
CA ALA A 123 10.99 -15.05 6.85
C ALA A 123 10.23 -16.09 7.70
N ARG A 124 9.90 -15.76 8.96
CA ARG A 124 9.06 -16.60 9.82
C ARG A 124 7.63 -16.69 9.27
N HIS A 125 7.07 -15.55 8.88
CA HIS A 125 5.74 -15.48 8.30
C HIS A 125 5.63 -16.29 7.01
N SER A 126 6.59 -16.17 6.08
CA SER A 126 6.61 -16.96 4.85
C SER A 126 6.59 -18.46 5.11
N ARG A 127 7.32 -18.94 6.13
CA ARG A 127 7.29 -20.36 6.53
C ARG A 127 5.94 -20.78 7.11
N GLN A 128 5.28 -19.91 7.89
CA GLN A 128 3.97 -20.19 8.45
C GLN A 128 2.90 -20.28 7.36
N VAL A 129 2.91 -19.38 6.37
CA VAL A 129 1.99 -19.42 5.23
C VAL A 129 2.19 -20.70 4.41
N ALA A 130 3.44 -21.03 4.06
CA ALA A 130 3.73 -22.26 3.33
C ALA A 130 3.28 -23.52 4.08
N ALA A 131 3.51 -23.57 5.40
CA ALA A 131 3.06 -24.69 6.23
C ALA A 131 1.52 -24.79 6.32
N ALA A 132 0.82 -23.66 6.37
CA ALA A 132 -0.64 -23.64 6.38
C ALA A 132 -1.25 -24.09 5.04
N GLN A 133 -0.67 -23.67 3.91
CA GLN A 133 -1.10 -24.09 2.58
C GLN A 133 -0.94 -25.61 2.39
N HIS A 134 0.20 -26.18 2.81
CA HIS A 134 0.42 -27.62 2.76
C HIS A 134 -0.55 -28.43 3.65
N ALA A 135 -0.96 -27.87 4.80
CA ALA A 135 -1.92 -28.53 5.67
C ALA A 135 -3.34 -28.54 5.07
N ASP A 136 -3.72 -27.47 4.35
CA ASP A 136 -5.03 -27.35 3.68
C ASP A 136 -5.11 -28.29 2.46
N GLU A 137 -4.04 -28.40 1.68
CA GLU A 137 -3.92 -29.37 0.58
C GLU A 137 -4.07 -30.81 1.08
N ALA A 138 -3.38 -31.17 2.17
CA ALA A 138 -3.46 -32.50 2.76
C ALA A 138 -4.84 -32.83 3.38
N ALA A 139 -5.58 -31.81 3.83
CA ALA A 139 -6.92 -31.96 4.38
C ALA A 139 -8.02 -32.01 3.31
N GLY A 140 -7.80 -31.41 2.13
CA GLY A 140 -8.73 -31.45 0.99
C GLY A 140 -8.65 -32.73 0.14
N GLU A 141 -7.59 -33.52 0.29
CA GLU A 141 -7.39 -34.82 -0.39
C GLU A 141 -7.87 -36.03 0.43
N ALA A 142 -8.31 -35.83 1.67
CA ALA A 142 -8.81 -36.87 2.59
C ALA A 142 -10.35 -36.87 2.70
#